data_AF-V5TYV0-F1
#
_entry.id   AF-V5TYV0-F1
#
_cell.length_a   1.000
_cell.length_b   1.000
_cell.length_c   1.000
_cell.angle_alpha   90.00
_cell.angle_beta   90.00
_cell.angle_gamma   90.00
#
_symmetry.space_group_name_H-M   'P 1'
#
loop_
_entity.id
_entity.type
_entity.pdbx_description
1 polymer ?
#
loop_
_entity_poly.entity_id
_entity_poly.type
_entity_poly.pdbx_seq_one_letter_code
_entity_poly.pdbx_strand_id
1 'polypeptide(L)'
;MIFSCAQAKLPKINNKEGDEMERITQAEALDKGLTRFYTGRKCIHGHYSERYTISGECVQCNNERAKRAAQARSQKLKAARKAREAA
;
A
#
# COMPACT_ATOMS: atom_id res chain seq x y z
N MET A 1 22.84 -6.92 -27.16
CA MET A 1 22.92 -5.64 -26.43
C MET A 1 22.23 -5.81 -25.09
N ILE A 2 22.98 -5.52 -24.03
CA ILE A 2 22.76 -5.97 -22.66
C ILE A 2 21.89 -4.91 -21.96
N PHE A 3 20.58 -5.14 -21.86
CA PHE A 3 19.74 -4.33 -20.98
C PHE A 3 19.62 -5.05 -19.63
N SER A 4 20.70 -4.99 -18.85
CA SER A 4 20.65 -5.30 -17.42
C SER A 4 19.79 -4.23 -16.75
N CYS A 5 18.47 -4.47 -16.72
CA CYS A 5 17.56 -3.71 -15.88
C CYS A 5 17.95 -3.99 -14.43
N ALA A 6 18.85 -3.16 -13.90
CA ALA A 6 19.33 -3.19 -12.53
C ALA A 6 18.12 -3.07 -11.60
N GLN A 7 17.72 -4.20 -11.02
CA GLN A 7 16.77 -4.24 -9.92
C GLN A 7 17.47 -3.63 -8.72
N ALA A 8 17.34 -2.31 -8.57
CA ALA A 8 17.68 -1.60 -7.36
C ALA A 8 16.88 -2.24 -6.22
N LYS A 9 17.57 -3.09 -5.45
CA LYS A 9 17.01 -3.82 -4.33
C LYS A 9 16.83 -2.84 -3.19
N LEU A 10 15.64 -2.24 -3.12
CA LEU A 10 15.25 -1.38 -2.01
C LEU A 10 15.51 -2.13 -0.67
N PRO A 11 16.18 -1.51 0.30
CA PRO A 11 16.46 -2.15 1.57
C PRO A 11 15.13 -2.45 2.28
N LYS A 12 14.89 -3.72 2.57
CA LYS A 12 13.80 -4.12 3.46
C LYS A 12 14.20 -3.77 4.88
N ILE A 13 13.79 -2.60 5.34
CA ILE A 13 13.82 -2.26 6.77
C ILE A 13 12.78 -3.13 7.49
N ASN A 14 13.21 -4.28 7.96
CA ASN A 14 12.47 -5.12 8.90
C ASN A 14 13.05 -4.85 10.30
N ASN A 15 12.50 -3.87 11.00
CA ASN A 15 12.72 -3.73 12.43
C ASN A 15 11.48 -4.30 13.13
N LYS A 16 11.57 -5.57 13.53
CA LYS A 16 10.72 -6.16 14.55
C LYS A 16 11.26 -5.67 15.88
N GLU A 17 10.49 -4.88 16.62
CA GLU A 17 10.47 -4.79 18.09
C GLU A 17 9.49 -3.67 18.49
N GLY A 18 8.33 -4.05 19.05
CA GLY A 18 7.45 -3.16 19.83
C GLY A 18 6.38 -2.39 19.05
N ASP A 19 5.12 -2.85 19.15
CA ASP A 19 3.90 -2.14 18.73
C ASP A 19 3.60 -0.92 19.62
N GLU A 20 4.52 0.05 19.69
CA GLU A 20 4.23 1.36 20.26
C GLU A 20 4.31 2.38 19.14
N MET A 21 3.15 2.63 18.53
CA MET A 21 2.99 3.55 17.41
C MET A 21 3.26 4.99 17.86
N GLU A 22 4.54 5.35 17.92
CA GLU A 22 5.02 6.69 18.22
C GLU A 22 4.44 7.66 17.19
N ARG A 23 3.81 8.73 17.68
CA ARG A 23 3.17 9.73 16.83
C ARG A 23 4.23 10.64 16.23
N ILE A 24 4.74 10.25 15.07
CA ILE A 24 5.76 10.98 14.31
C ILE A 24 5.16 11.75 13.14
N THR A 25 5.80 12.86 12.78
CA THR A 25 5.49 13.67 11.61
C THR A 25 6.11 13.09 10.34
N GLN A 26 5.67 13.56 9.17
CA GLN A 26 6.22 13.12 7.89
C GLN A 26 7.72 13.46 7.75
N ALA A 27 8.14 14.63 8.24
CA ALA A 27 9.54 15.05 8.21
C ALA A 27 10.41 14.11 9.04
N GLU A 28 10.01 13.83 10.28
CA GLU A 28 10.73 12.88 11.16
C GLU A 28 10.78 11.47 10.55
N ALA A 29 9.72 11.05 9.85
CA ALA A 29 9.71 9.78 9.16
C ALA A 29 10.69 9.74 7.97
N LEU A 30 10.83 10.84 7.23
CA LEU A 30 11.80 10.96 6.13
C LEU A 30 13.24 10.95 6.67
N ASP A 31 13.51 11.68 7.75
CA ASP A 31 14.83 11.71 8.39
C ASP A 31 15.21 10.34 8.95
N LYS A 32 14.25 9.61 9.53
CA LYS A 32 14.43 8.22 9.98
C LYS A 32 14.49 7.20 8.83
N GLY A 33 14.30 7.61 7.58
CA GLY A 33 14.26 6.71 6.42
C GLY A 33 13.07 5.74 6.43
N LEU A 34 12.01 6.07 7.17
CA LEU A 34 10.80 5.27 7.28
C LEU A 34 9.92 5.46 6.04
N THR A 35 9.38 4.36 5.53
CA THR A 35 8.43 4.39 4.41
C THR A 35 7.00 4.69 4.87
N ARG A 36 6.76 4.62 6.18
CA ARG A 36 5.44 4.75 6.80
C ARG A 36 5.54 5.49 8.13
N PHE A 37 4.48 6.19 8.49
CA PHE A 37 4.41 6.98 9.71
C PHE A 37 2.99 7.03 10.26
N TYR A 38 2.87 7.18 11.58
CA TYR A 38 1.58 7.32 12.24
C TYR A 38 1.45 8.70 12.88
N THR A 39 0.38 9.42 12.52
CA THR A 39 0.12 10.77 13.02
C THR A 39 -0.86 10.82 14.19
N GLY A 40 -1.44 9.68 14.57
CA GLY A 40 -2.54 9.65 15.56
C GLY A 40 -3.87 10.20 15.07
N ARG A 41 -3.95 10.68 13.82
CA ARG A 41 -5.16 11.28 13.24
C ARG A 41 -5.85 10.31 12.30
N LYS A 42 -7.17 10.20 12.46
CA LYS A 42 -8.05 9.44 11.58
C LYS A 42 -7.93 9.97 10.13
N CYS A 43 -7.95 9.08 9.15
CA CYS A 43 -8.05 9.46 7.74
C CYS A 43 -9.42 10.08 7.43
N ILE A 44 -9.54 10.81 6.32
CA ILE A 44 -10.82 11.38 5.85
C ILE A 44 -11.92 10.33 5.70
N HIS A 45 -11.53 9.10 5.35
CA HIS A 45 -12.43 7.95 5.24
C HIS A 45 -12.72 7.26 6.58
N GLY A 46 -12.05 7.67 7.65
CA GLY A 46 -12.26 7.09 8.97
C GLY A 46 -11.24 6.03 9.41
N HIS A 47 -10.13 5.86 8.70
CA HIS A 47 -9.14 4.84 9.04
C HIS A 47 -8.16 5.31 10.13
N TYR A 48 -7.94 4.48 11.15
CA TYR A 48 -6.82 4.60 12.08
C TYR A 48 -5.70 3.68 11.59
N SER A 49 -4.84 4.21 10.73
CA SER A 49 -3.71 3.47 10.18
C SER A 49 -2.51 4.37 9.95
N GLU A 50 -1.35 3.76 9.77
CA GLU A 50 -0.17 4.42 9.21
C GLU A 50 -0.49 5.04 7.83
N ARG A 51 0.32 6.02 7.47
CA ARG A 51 0.34 6.70 6.18
C ARG A 51 1.68 6.48 5.51
N TYR A 52 1.69 6.39 4.18
CA TYR A 52 2.93 6.32 3.43
C TYR A 52 3.62 7.68 3.37
N THR A 53 4.94 7.71 3.56
CA THR A 53 5.71 8.97 3.49
C THR A 53 5.70 9.59 2.09
N ILE A 54 5.71 8.77 1.04
CA ILE A 54 5.76 9.23 -0.36
C ILE A 54 4.41 9.75 -0.86
N SER A 55 3.32 8.99 -0.64
CA SER A 55 2.00 9.34 -1.20
C SER A 55 1.08 10.07 -0.22
N GLY A 56 1.38 10.02 1.09
CA GLY A 56 0.49 10.54 2.15
C GLY A 56 -0.81 9.75 2.33
N GLU A 57 -1.05 8.72 1.51
CA GLU A 57 -2.23 7.86 1.59
C GLU A 57 -2.16 6.95 2.80
N CYS A 58 -3.32 6.69 3.41
CA CYS A 58 -3.42 5.74 4.50
C CYS A 58 -3.31 4.30 3.99
N VAL A 59 -2.63 3.43 4.73
CA VAL A 59 -2.42 2.02 4.31
C VAL A 59 -3.76 1.32 4.04
N GLN A 60 -4.78 1.57 4.85
CA GLN A 60 -6.11 0.99 4.63
C GLN A 60 -6.78 1.50 3.35
N CYS A 61 -6.64 2.79 3.04
CA CYS A 61 -7.19 3.40 1.83
C CYS A 61 -6.62 2.73 0.57
N ASN A 62 -5.30 2.51 0.58
CA ASN A 62 -4.62 1.81 -0.50
C ASN A 62 -5.11 0.36 -0.63
N ASN A 63 -5.28 -0.35 0.49
CA ASN A 63 -5.81 -1.72 0.51
C ASN A 63 -7.23 -1.80 -0.02
N GLU A 64 -8.11 -0.88 0.36
CA GLU A 64 -9.48 -0.82 -0.14
C GLU A 64 -9.52 -0.57 -1.64
N ARG A 65 -8.68 0.35 -2.14
CA ARG A 65 -8.54 0.63 -3.57
C ARG A 65 -8.08 -0.62 -4.32
N ALA A 66 -7.05 -1.30 -3.83
CA ALA A 66 -6.54 -2.53 -4.41
C ALA A 66 -7.60 -3.64 -4.42
N LYS A 67 -8.36 -3.79 -3.32
CA LYS A 67 -9.45 -4.77 -3.21
C LYS A 67 -10.55 -4.51 -4.23
N ARG A 68 -10.98 -3.25 -4.39
CA ARG A 68 -11.99 -2.85 -5.39
C ARG A 68 -11.52 -3.18 -6.81
N ALA A 69 -10.28 -2.86 -7.16
CA ALA A 69 -9.71 -3.18 -8.46
C ALA A 69 -9.65 -4.70 -8.71
N ALA A 70 -9.24 -5.48 -7.70
CA ALA A 70 -9.22 -6.93 -7.78
C ALA A 70 -10.62 -7.53 -7.97
N GLN A 71 -11.63 -7.01 -7.26
CA GLN A 71 -13.02 -7.43 -7.40
C GLN A 71 -13.55 -7.15 -8.80
N ALA A 72 -13.35 -5.94 -9.33
CA ALA A 72 -13.77 -5.59 -10.69
C ALA A 72 -13.12 -6.49 -11.75
N ARG A 73 -11.81 -6.76 -11.62
CA ARG A 73 -11.10 -7.70 -12.49
C ARG A 73 -11.68 -9.10 -12.41
N SER A 74 -11.93 -9.61 -11.20
CA SER A 74 -12.52 -10.94 -10.98
C SER A 74 -13.90 -11.05 -11.61
N GLN A 75 -14.76 -10.05 -11.42
CA GLN A 75 -16.10 -10.01 -12.02
C GLN A 75 -16.03 -10.05 -13.55
N LYS A 76 -15.15 -9.24 -14.17
CA LYS A 76 -14.95 -9.24 -15.62
C LYS A 76 -14.48 -10.60 -16.15
N LEU A 77 -13.54 -11.25 -15.45
CA LEU A 77 -13.05 -12.58 -15.82
C LEU A 77 -14.14 -13.64 -15.70
N LYS A 78 -14.94 -13.61 -14.63
CA LYS A 78 -16.08 -14.52 -14.45
C LYS A 78 -17.13 -14.34 -15.53
N ALA A 79 -17.46 -13.08 -15.87
CA ALA A 79 -18.39 -12.77 -16.95
C ALA A 79 -17.88 -13.28 -18.30
N ALA A 80 -16.60 -13.08 -18.61
CA ALA A 80 -15.98 -13.59 -19.83
C ALA A 80 -15.98 -15.12 -19.89
N ARG A 81 -15.73 -15.80 -18.77
CA ARG A 81 -15.82 -17.26 -18.67
C ARG A 81 -17.24 -17.75 -18.96
N LYS A 82 -18.24 -17.16 -18.29
CA LYS A 82 -19.66 -17.50 -18.50
C LYS A 82 -20.10 -17.28 -19.96
N ALA A 83 -19.63 -16.21 -20.59
CA ALA A 83 -19.93 -15.93 -22.00
C ALA A 83 -19.34 -16.98 -22.96
N ARG A 84 -18.18 -17.55 -22.64
CA ARG A 84 -17.57 -18.64 -23.42
C ARG A 84 -18.28 -19.98 -23.20
N GLU A 85 -18.77 -20.24 -21.99
CA GLU A 85 -19.52 -21.47 -21.68
C GLU A 85 -20.93 -21.47 -22.28
N ALA A 86 -21.48 -20.29 -22.60
CA ALA A 86 -22.82 -20.13 -23.18
C ALA A 86 -22.86 -20.06 -24.71
N ALA A 87 -21.69 -20.07 -25.38
CA ALA A 87 -21.55 -20.07 -26.83
C ALA A 87 -21.19 -21.47 -27.33
#